data_AF-A0A2D5B334-F1
#
_entry.id   AF-A0A2D5B334-F1
#
_cell.length_a   1.000
_cell.length_b   1.000
_cell.length_c   1.000
_cell.angle_alpha   90.00
_cell.angle_beta   90.00
_cell.angle_gamma   90.00
#
_symmetry.space_group_name_H-M   'P 1'
#
loop_
_entity.id
_entity.type
_entity.pdbx_description
1 polymer ?
#
loop_
_entity_poly.entity_id
_entity_poly.type
_entity_poly.pdbx_seq_one_letter_code
_entity_poly.pdbx_strand_id
1 'polypeptide(L)'
;MLSPISCRLSAIEQGWELRTSGVDMRDLLGMVVVTCETNRSSTLLLQDAVDSSPPQTKDVHSDGMLLDMPPPPRLKWAIRVDGPLEPEDIDALEQACGSGTCPLASEPRTVSAVRELDGGGTSIRARSRDQLLLVAAHILRSHVKGSIRPRVQDVTHPEVDFMHNLMDRSGAFNLRSIETDVYSTWIDVGVSTRPEPGLQPANQSVIFDFISGTWHGDF
;
A
#
# COMPACT_ATOMS: atom_id res chain seq x y z
N MET A 1 -0.43 -19.61 -6.03
CA MET A 1 0.16 -19.24 -4.72
C MET A 1 -0.09 -17.76 -4.51
N LEU A 2 -0.61 -17.34 -3.35
CA LEU A 2 -0.66 -15.92 -3.02
C LEU A 2 0.77 -15.44 -2.79
N SER A 3 1.15 -14.31 -3.40
CA SER A 3 2.45 -13.69 -3.15
C SER A 3 2.57 -13.36 -1.67
N PRO A 4 3.73 -13.56 -1.04
CA PRO A 4 3.94 -13.17 0.35
C PRO A 4 3.70 -11.67 0.51
N ILE A 5 2.90 -11.30 1.50
CA ILE A 5 2.63 -9.90 1.82
C ILE A 5 3.76 -9.41 2.72
N SER A 6 4.42 -8.34 2.32
CA SER A 6 5.49 -7.69 3.10
C SER A 6 5.12 -6.23 3.36
N CYS A 7 5.47 -5.72 4.53
CA CYS A 7 5.33 -4.33 4.93
C CYS A 7 6.63 -3.88 5.61
N ARG A 8 7.18 -2.75 5.17
CA ARG A 8 8.37 -2.13 5.76
C ARG A 8 8.17 -0.63 5.90
N LEU A 9 8.18 -0.17 7.15
CA LEU A 9 8.12 1.21 7.58
C LEU A 9 9.52 1.75 7.86
N SER A 10 9.83 2.92 7.32
CA SER A 10 11.11 3.60 7.55
C SER A 10 10.91 5.11 7.64
N ALA A 11 11.71 5.77 8.47
CA ALA A 11 11.79 7.23 8.46
C ALA A 11 12.46 7.72 7.17
N ILE A 12 11.98 8.84 6.65
CA ILE A 12 12.56 9.59 5.53
C ILE A 12 12.70 11.05 5.94
N GLU A 13 13.45 11.84 5.18
CA GLU A 13 13.76 13.24 5.51
C GLU A 13 12.52 14.10 5.84
N GLN A 14 11.39 13.85 5.16
CA GLN A 14 10.16 14.64 5.29
C GLN A 14 8.98 13.84 5.88
N GLY A 15 9.25 12.75 6.61
CA GLY A 15 8.22 11.93 7.26
C GLY A 15 8.55 10.44 7.28
N TRP A 16 7.62 9.63 6.81
CA TRP A 16 7.72 8.17 6.83
C TRP A 16 7.38 7.57 5.47
N GLU A 17 7.95 6.40 5.19
CA GLU A 17 7.67 5.58 4.01
C GLU A 17 7.28 4.16 4.46
N LEU A 18 6.13 3.68 4.00
CA LEU A 18 5.69 2.30 4.09
C LEU A 18 5.82 1.68 2.69
N ARG A 19 6.72 0.72 2.55
CA ARG A 19 6.83 -0.12 1.35
C ARG A 19 6.07 -1.41 1.57
N THR A 20 5.30 -1.80 0.57
CA THR A 20 4.50 -3.02 0.61
C THR A 20 4.72 -3.85 -0.66
N SER A 21 4.52 -5.15 -0.55
CA SER A 21 4.43 -6.07 -1.68
C SER A 21 3.32 -7.09 -1.44
N GLY A 22 2.80 -7.69 -2.52
CA GLY A 22 1.71 -8.65 -2.43
C GLY A 22 0.34 -8.03 -2.13
N VAL A 23 0.21 -6.71 -2.20
CA VAL A 23 -1.04 -5.95 -2.02
C VAL A 23 -1.30 -5.11 -3.27
N ASP A 24 -2.53 -5.10 -3.75
CA ASP A 24 -2.92 -4.30 -4.91
C ASP A 24 -2.86 -2.80 -4.57
N MET A 25 -2.25 -2.00 -5.45
CA MET A 25 -2.14 -0.56 -5.26
C MET A 25 -3.51 0.11 -5.12
N ARG A 26 -4.55 -0.37 -5.81
CA ARG A 26 -5.91 0.18 -5.76
C ARG A 26 -6.54 0.02 -4.38
N ASP A 27 -6.30 -1.12 -3.73
CA ASP A 27 -6.72 -1.35 -2.35
C ASP A 27 -6.04 -0.34 -1.40
N LEU A 28 -4.75 -0.09 -1.61
CA LEU A 28 -3.98 0.86 -0.82
C LEU A 28 -4.39 2.32 -1.05
N LEU A 29 -4.72 2.69 -2.30
CA LEU A 29 -5.20 4.03 -2.63
C LEU A 29 -6.51 4.35 -1.93
N GLY A 30 -7.48 3.44 -1.98
CA GLY A 30 -8.74 3.59 -1.25
C GLY A 30 -8.49 3.81 0.24
N MET A 31 -7.51 3.11 0.82
CA MET A 31 -7.17 3.25 2.22
C MET A 31 -6.50 4.56 2.57
N VAL A 32 -5.52 5.03 1.79
CA VAL A 32 -4.89 6.33 2.02
C VAL A 32 -5.90 7.48 1.90
N VAL A 33 -6.90 7.34 1.02
CA VAL A 33 -8.03 8.28 0.93
C VAL A 33 -8.88 8.25 2.20
N VAL A 34 -9.17 7.08 2.78
CA VAL A 34 -10.00 6.97 3.99
C VAL A 34 -9.23 7.36 5.27
N THR A 35 -7.99 6.92 5.44
CA THR A 35 -7.24 7.13 6.70
C THR A 35 -6.74 8.56 6.87
N CYS A 36 -6.68 9.34 5.79
CA CYS A 36 -6.19 10.70 5.82
C CYS A 36 -7.30 11.75 5.63
N GLU A 37 -8.59 11.39 5.83
CA GLU A 37 -9.73 12.31 5.71
C GLU A 37 -9.61 13.55 6.60
N THR A 38 -9.07 14.61 6.03
CA THR A 38 -9.37 15.99 6.41
C THR A 38 -10.46 16.51 5.47
N ASN A 39 -11.45 17.23 6.02
CA ASN A 39 -12.62 17.74 5.29
C ASN A 39 -12.31 18.70 4.12
N ARG A 40 -11.04 18.91 3.76
CA ARG A 40 -10.58 19.90 2.76
C ARG A 40 -9.47 19.40 1.82
N SER A 41 -9.17 18.12 1.78
CA SER A 41 -8.05 17.64 0.96
C SER A 41 -8.39 17.41 -0.51
N SER A 42 -7.44 17.66 -1.39
CA SER A 42 -7.49 17.32 -2.83
C SER A 42 -6.60 16.13 -3.16
N THR A 43 -6.93 15.37 -4.20
CA THR A 43 -6.10 14.25 -4.70
C THR A 43 -5.72 14.48 -6.16
N LEU A 44 -4.43 14.47 -6.44
CA LEU A 44 -3.83 14.52 -7.78
C LEU A 44 -3.41 13.11 -8.20
N LEU A 45 -3.83 12.68 -9.38
CA LEU A 45 -3.41 11.42 -9.99
C LEU A 45 -2.47 11.72 -11.16
N LEU A 46 -1.22 11.31 -11.05
CA LEU A 46 -0.23 11.43 -12.12
C LEU A 46 -0.06 10.07 -12.80
N GLN A 47 -0.32 10.03 -14.09
CA GLN A 47 -0.22 8.82 -14.91
C GLN A 47 0.93 8.97 -15.91
N ASP A 48 1.51 7.85 -16.34
CA ASP A 48 2.45 7.88 -17.45
C ASP A 48 1.74 8.40 -18.71
N ALA A 49 2.41 9.29 -19.43
CA ALA A 49 1.99 9.66 -20.77
C ALA A 49 1.97 8.38 -21.61
N VAL A 50 0.83 8.07 -22.24
CA VAL A 50 0.77 7.02 -23.26
C VAL A 50 1.76 7.44 -24.33
N ASP A 51 2.84 6.66 -24.47
CA ASP A 51 3.92 6.94 -25.42
C ASP A 51 3.29 7.25 -26.78
N SER A 52 3.29 8.53 -27.14
CA SER A 52 2.65 9.03 -28.35
C SER A 52 3.61 8.83 -29.51
N SER A 53 4.22 7.65 -29.60
CA SER A 53 5.00 7.27 -30.76
C SER A 53 4.03 7.18 -31.94
N PRO A 54 4.27 7.90 -33.04
CA PRO A 54 3.41 7.84 -34.21
C PRO A 54 3.29 6.38 -34.66
N PRO A 55 2.12 5.90 -35.10
CA PRO A 55 1.96 4.54 -35.56
C PRO A 55 2.98 4.31 -36.67
N GLN A 56 3.97 3.45 -36.41
CA GLN A 56 4.80 2.93 -37.47
C GLN A 56 3.87 2.14 -38.37
N THR A 57 3.56 2.70 -39.55
CA THR A 57 2.94 1.96 -40.65
C THR A 57 3.90 0.85 -41.06
N LYS A 58 3.79 -0.29 -40.38
CA LYS A 58 4.17 -1.56 -40.97
C LYS A 58 3.02 -1.95 -41.89
N ASP A 59 3.34 -2.15 -43.17
CA ASP A 59 2.42 -2.75 -44.13
C ASP A 59 1.91 -4.09 -43.57
N VAL A 60 0.65 -4.13 -43.15
CA VAL A 60 0.00 -5.35 -42.67
C VAL A 60 -0.77 -5.95 -43.83
N HIS A 61 -0.29 -7.11 -44.30
CA HIS A 61 -1.13 -8.10 -44.94
C HIS A 61 -2.17 -8.58 -43.93
N SER A 62 -3.43 -8.45 -44.32
CA SER A 62 -4.62 -8.65 -43.52
C SER A 62 -4.74 -10.07 -42.95
N ASP A 63 -4.71 -10.20 -41.62
CA ASP A 63 -5.45 -11.26 -40.93
C ASP A 63 -5.77 -10.83 -39.49
N GLY A 64 -7.05 -10.86 -39.11
CA GLY A 64 -7.57 -10.70 -37.74
C GLY A 64 -7.25 -9.38 -36.99
N MET A 65 -8.05 -8.33 -37.19
CA MET A 65 -8.03 -7.13 -36.33
C MET A 65 -8.54 -7.43 -34.91
N LEU A 66 -7.67 -7.90 -34.03
CA LEU A 66 -7.71 -7.49 -32.63
C LEU A 66 -7.09 -6.09 -32.59
N LEU A 67 -7.92 -5.07 -32.37
CA LEU A 67 -7.44 -3.71 -32.14
C LEU A 67 -6.45 -3.77 -30.97
N ASP A 68 -5.18 -3.56 -31.29
CA ASP A 68 -4.06 -3.44 -30.36
C ASP A 68 -4.26 -2.13 -29.58
N MET A 69 -5.22 -2.15 -28.64
CA MET A 69 -5.48 -1.04 -27.74
C MET A 69 -4.21 -0.85 -26.90
N PRO A 70 -3.62 0.36 -26.88
CA PRO A 70 -2.48 0.60 -26.02
C PRO A 70 -2.87 0.24 -24.58
N PRO A 71 -1.96 -0.35 -23.80
CA PRO A 71 -2.24 -0.65 -22.41
C PRO A 71 -2.70 0.63 -21.70
N PRO A 72 -3.67 0.54 -20.78
CA PRO A 72 -4.15 1.70 -20.06
C PRO A 72 -2.96 2.38 -19.35
N PRO A 73 -2.96 3.72 -19.27
CA PRO A 73 -1.87 4.45 -18.64
C PRO A 73 -1.70 3.98 -17.20
N ARG A 74 -0.45 3.71 -16.81
CA ARG A 74 -0.12 3.26 -15.47
C ARG A 74 -0.12 4.46 -14.53
N LEU A 75 -0.74 4.29 -13.36
CA LEU A 75 -0.73 5.31 -12.33
C LEU A 75 0.67 5.36 -11.71
N LYS A 76 1.39 6.46 -11.93
CA LYS A 76 2.74 6.64 -11.39
C LYS A 76 2.68 7.13 -9.95
N TRP A 77 1.81 8.11 -9.69
CA TRP A 77 1.60 8.67 -8.36
C TRP A 77 0.14 9.00 -8.10
N ALA A 78 -0.29 8.81 -6.86
CA ALA A 78 -1.44 9.48 -6.29
C ALA A 78 -0.99 10.32 -5.10
N ILE A 79 -1.28 11.61 -5.13
CA ILE A 79 -0.76 12.59 -4.17
C ILE A 79 -1.94 13.27 -3.53
N ARG A 80 -1.95 13.31 -2.20
CA ARG A 80 -2.95 14.00 -1.42
C ARG A 80 -2.38 15.28 -0.84
N VAL A 81 -3.08 16.38 -1.06
CA VAL A 81 -2.71 17.71 -0.59
C VAL A 81 -3.82 18.23 0.32
N ASP A 82 -3.45 18.86 1.44
CA ASP A 82 -4.40 19.53 2.32
C ASP A 82 -4.82 20.88 1.71
N GLY A 83 -6.13 21.08 1.55
CA GLY A 83 -6.68 22.23 0.85
C GLY A 83 -6.87 22.03 -0.66
N PRO A 84 -7.30 23.10 -1.36
CA PRO A 84 -7.40 23.11 -2.81
C PRO A 84 -6.01 23.02 -3.45
N LEU A 85 -5.93 22.34 -4.60
CA LEU A 85 -4.76 22.37 -5.47
C LEU A 85 -4.76 23.64 -6.33
N GLU A 86 -3.66 24.38 -6.27
CA GLU A 86 -3.37 25.50 -7.13
C GLU A 86 -2.49 25.04 -8.31
N PRO A 87 -2.50 25.72 -9.47
CA PRO A 87 -1.69 25.34 -10.62
C PRO A 87 -0.20 25.21 -10.30
N GLU A 88 0.33 26.09 -9.45
CA GLU A 88 1.73 26.07 -9.00
C GLU A 88 2.07 24.80 -8.21
N ASP A 89 1.12 24.28 -7.42
CA ASP A 89 1.27 23.02 -6.69
C ASP A 89 1.40 21.85 -7.68
N ILE A 90 0.57 21.86 -8.71
CA ILE A 90 0.54 20.81 -9.73
C ILE A 90 1.90 20.79 -10.45
N ASP A 91 2.39 21.94 -10.90
CA ASP A 91 3.69 22.05 -11.59
C ASP A 91 4.84 21.55 -10.69
N ALA A 92 4.85 21.96 -9.41
CA ALA A 92 5.87 21.53 -8.45
C ALA A 92 5.81 20.01 -8.20
N LEU A 93 4.61 19.44 -8.07
CA LEU A 93 4.39 18.01 -7.86
C LEU A 93 4.74 17.18 -9.10
N GLU A 94 4.38 17.65 -10.30
CA GLU A 94 4.74 17.01 -11.56
C GLU A 94 6.26 17.00 -11.76
N GLN A 95 6.92 18.14 -11.53
CA GLN A 95 8.39 18.22 -11.59
C GLN A 95 9.04 17.29 -10.57
N ALA A 96 8.51 17.24 -9.34
CA ALA A 96 9.03 16.36 -8.31
C ALA A 96 8.90 14.87 -8.70
N CYS A 97 7.73 14.48 -9.18
CA CYS A 97 7.45 13.11 -9.63
C CYS A 97 8.23 12.73 -10.90
N GLY A 98 8.44 13.68 -11.81
CA GLY A 98 9.25 13.51 -13.02
C GLY A 98 10.73 13.32 -12.72
N SER A 99 11.26 14.04 -11.73
CA SER A 99 12.65 13.93 -11.26
C SER A 99 12.89 12.77 -10.27
N GLY A 100 11.84 12.05 -9.86
CA GLY A 100 11.93 10.98 -8.87
C GLY A 100 12.14 11.47 -7.43
N THR A 101 11.99 12.77 -7.18
CA THR A 101 12.08 13.37 -5.84
C THR A 101 10.79 13.12 -5.05
N CYS A 102 10.84 13.36 -3.73
CA CYS A 102 9.72 13.10 -2.84
C CYS A 102 8.66 14.21 -2.92
N PRO A 103 7.39 13.91 -3.24
CA PRO A 103 6.32 14.91 -3.29
C PRO A 103 6.11 15.67 -1.97
N LEU A 104 6.39 15.02 -0.83
CA LEU A 104 6.30 15.65 0.50
C LEU A 104 7.35 16.76 0.70
N ALA A 105 8.44 16.73 -0.07
CA ALA A 105 9.49 17.75 -0.01
C ALA A 105 9.19 18.94 -0.94
N SER A 106 8.46 18.71 -2.04
CA SER A 106 8.18 19.73 -3.05
C SER A 106 6.96 20.59 -2.72
N GLU A 107 5.94 20.02 -2.07
CA GLU A 107 4.74 20.74 -1.66
C GLU A 107 4.46 20.53 -0.17
N PRO A 108 4.57 21.56 0.70
CA PRO A 108 4.43 21.42 2.14
C PRO A 108 3.06 20.89 2.56
N ARG A 109 1.98 21.21 1.83
CA ARG A 109 0.63 20.73 2.11
C ARG A 109 0.40 19.28 1.69
N THR A 110 1.36 18.64 1.02
CA THR A 110 1.27 17.20 0.72
C THR A 110 1.22 16.41 2.03
N VAL A 111 0.10 15.70 2.22
CA VAL A 111 -0.16 14.85 3.39
C VAL A 111 0.41 13.46 3.16
N SER A 112 0.16 12.91 1.97
CA SER A 112 0.59 11.57 1.60
C SER A 112 0.78 11.42 0.10
N ALA A 113 1.66 10.52 -0.31
CA ALA A 113 1.88 10.17 -1.70
C ALA A 113 2.03 8.65 -1.85
N VAL A 114 1.36 8.07 -2.84
CA VAL A 114 1.40 6.64 -3.17
C VAL A 114 2.00 6.48 -4.54
N ARG A 115 2.92 5.54 -4.71
CA ARG A 115 3.43 5.12 -6.03
C ARG A 115 3.59 3.63 -6.14
N GLU A 116 3.48 3.13 -7.35
CA GLU A 116 3.96 1.79 -7.68
C GLU A 116 5.49 1.80 -7.74
N LEU A 117 6.12 0.71 -7.29
CA LEU A 117 7.56 0.49 -7.37
C LEU A 117 7.86 -0.49 -8.51
N ASP A 118 9.00 -0.31 -9.16
CA ASP A 118 9.53 -1.27 -10.11
C ASP A 118 9.62 -2.66 -9.45
N GLY A 119 8.99 -3.67 -10.06
CA GLY A 119 8.89 -5.02 -9.50
C GLY A 119 7.59 -5.32 -8.75
N GLY A 120 6.57 -4.46 -8.83
CA GLY A 120 5.20 -4.76 -8.37
C GLY A 120 4.95 -4.54 -6.88
N GLY A 121 5.78 -3.71 -6.23
CA GLY A 121 5.53 -3.22 -4.87
C GLY A 121 4.80 -1.87 -4.88
N THR A 122 4.35 -1.42 -3.71
CA THR A 122 3.80 -0.07 -3.53
C THR A 122 4.63 0.68 -2.48
N SER A 123 4.88 1.97 -2.68
CA SER A 123 5.43 2.87 -1.66
C SER A 123 4.40 3.92 -1.31
N ILE A 124 4.14 4.06 -0.01
CA ILE A 124 3.25 5.05 0.56
C ILE A 124 4.10 5.93 1.45
N ARG A 125 4.07 7.23 1.23
CA ARG A 125 4.77 8.22 2.04
C ARG A 125 3.76 9.09 2.73
N ALA A 126 4.00 9.43 3.99
CA ALA A 126 3.15 10.33 4.76
C ALA A 126 3.97 11.11 5.77
N ARG A 127 3.48 12.28 6.18
CA ARG A 127 4.10 13.05 7.27
C ARG A 127 3.92 12.38 8.63
N SER A 128 2.81 11.69 8.84
CA SER A 128 2.49 10.99 10.10
C SER A 128 2.84 9.50 10.01
N ARG A 129 3.54 9.00 11.03
CA ARG A 129 3.82 7.56 11.20
C ARG A 129 2.52 6.77 11.38
N ASP A 130 1.63 7.28 12.21
CA ASP A 130 0.39 6.61 12.61
C ASP A 130 -0.54 6.40 11.41
N GLN A 131 -0.55 7.35 10.46
CA GLN A 131 -1.27 7.17 9.19
C GLN A 131 -0.78 5.94 8.43
N LEU A 132 0.54 5.71 8.39
CA LEU A 132 1.09 4.52 7.73
C LEU A 132 0.83 3.24 8.53
N LEU A 133 0.79 3.33 9.86
CA LEU A 133 0.41 2.19 10.69
C LEU A 133 -1.06 1.80 10.52
N LEU A 134 -1.97 2.75 10.29
CA LEU A 134 -3.35 2.44 9.93
C LEU A 134 -3.46 1.71 8.59
N VAL A 135 -2.63 2.08 7.61
CA VAL A 135 -2.55 1.34 6.34
C VAL A 135 -2.01 -0.08 6.57
N ALA A 136 -0.95 -0.23 7.36
CA ALA A 136 -0.42 -1.53 7.75
C ALA A 136 -1.45 -2.39 8.50
N ALA A 137 -2.23 -1.81 9.42
CA ALA A 137 -3.32 -2.46 10.12
C ALA A 137 -4.38 -2.98 9.15
N HIS A 138 -4.70 -2.18 8.12
CA HIS A 138 -5.63 -2.60 7.09
C HIS A 138 -5.10 -3.77 6.27
N ILE A 139 -3.80 -3.79 5.92
CA ILE A 139 -3.19 -4.90 5.18
C ILE A 139 -3.32 -6.20 5.98
N LEU A 140 -2.98 -6.18 7.28
CA LEU A 140 -3.11 -7.32 8.17
C LEU A 140 -4.58 -7.78 8.30
N ARG A 141 -5.50 -6.85 8.51
CA ARG A 141 -6.94 -7.13 8.55
C ARG A 141 -7.45 -7.76 7.25
N SER A 142 -7.05 -7.21 6.10
CA SER A 142 -7.50 -7.68 4.79
C SER A 142 -6.96 -9.08 4.50
N HIS A 143 -5.75 -9.39 4.94
CA HIS A 143 -5.21 -10.75 4.92
C HIS A 143 -6.07 -11.72 5.74
N VAL A 144 -6.34 -11.39 7.01
CA VAL A 144 -7.20 -12.23 7.88
C VAL A 144 -8.59 -12.40 7.29
N LYS A 145 -9.22 -11.30 6.84
CA LYS A 145 -10.53 -11.33 6.19
C LYS A 145 -10.53 -12.21 4.95
N GLY A 146 -9.44 -12.25 4.19
CA GLY A 146 -9.25 -13.14 3.05
C GLY A 146 -9.18 -14.62 3.44
N SER A 147 -8.47 -14.93 4.53
CA SER A 147 -8.25 -16.30 5.01
C SER A 147 -9.48 -16.96 5.64
N ILE A 148 -10.43 -16.18 6.17
CA ILE A 148 -11.62 -16.70 6.88
C ILE A 148 -12.92 -16.70 6.06
N ARG A 149 -12.92 -16.24 4.80
CA ARG A 149 -14.16 -16.18 4.00
C ARG A 149 -14.78 -17.58 3.84
N PRO A 150 -16.12 -17.73 3.98
CA PRO A 150 -17.15 -16.73 4.27
C PRO A 150 -17.57 -16.65 5.76
N ARG A 151 -16.76 -17.18 6.70
CA ARG A 151 -17.19 -17.51 8.08
C ARG A 151 -17.45 -16.32 9.00
N VAL A 152 -16.84 -15.17 8.76
CA VAL A 152 -16.96 -13.97 9.62
C VAL A 152 -17.06 -12.73 8.73
N GLN A 153 -18.09 -11.92 8.91
CA GLN A 153 -18.30 -10.71 8.09
C GLN A 153 -17.45 -9.52 8.57
N ASP A 154 -17.17 -9.44 9.88
CA ASP A 154 -16.52 -8.30 10.50
C ASP A 154 -15.24 -8.69 11.23
N VAL A 155 -14.11 -8.52 10.55
CA VAL A 155 -12.79 -8.45 11.18
C VAL A 155 -12.59 -6.99 11.58
N THR A 156 -12.33 -6.70 12.84
CA THR A 156 -12.00 -5.35 13.32
C THR A 156 -10.60 -4.96 12.86
N HIS A 157 -10.29 -3.67 12.82
CA HIS A 157 -8.92 -3.22 12.58
C HIS A 157 -8.06 -3.41 13.83
N PRO A 158 -6.78 -3.83 13.68
CA PRO A 158 -5.80 -3.70 14.75
C PRO A 158 -5.69 -2.24 15.19
N GLU A 159 -5.53 -2.02 16.49
CA GLU A 159 -5.28 -0.69 17.05
C GLU A 159 -3.91 -0.16 16.61
N VAL A 160 -3.73 1.16 16.63
CA VAL A 160 -2.46 1.78 16.26
C VAL A 160 -1.34 1.30 17.19
N ASP A 161 -1.57 1.27 18.50
CA ASP A 161 -0.59 0.79 19.49
C ASP A 161 -0.19 -0.67 19.27
N PHE A 162 -1.13 -1.52 18.84
CA PHE A 162 -0.84 -2.89 18.41
C PHE A 162 0.17 -2.90 17.25
N MET A 163 -0.08 -2.07 16.22
CA MET A 163 0.82 -1.97 15.07
C MET A 163 2.16 -1.32 15.41
N HIS A 164 2.19 -0.39 16.37
CA HIS A 164 3.43 0.14 16.93
C HIS A 164 4.29 -1.00 17.44
N ASN A 165 3.76 -1.81 18.36
CA ASN A 165 4.50 -2.89 19.01
C ASN A 165 4.93 -3.97 17.99
N LEU A 166 4.06 -4.32 17.04
CA LEU A 166 4.39 -5.28 15.99
C LEU A 166 5.57 -4.82 15.12
N MET A 167 5.68 -3.52 14.84
CA MET A 167 6.70 -2.95 13.97
C MET A 167 7.89 -2.34 14.71
N ASP A 168 7.89 -2.31 16.05
CA ASP A 168 8.82 -1.49 16.84
C ASP A 168 10.29 -1.88 16.63
N ARG A 169 10.57 -3.19 16.57
CA ARG A 169 11.95 -3.70 16.53
C ARG A 169 12.64 -3.56 15.18
N SER A 170 11.93 -3.81 14.10
CA SER A 170 12.52 -3.91 12.75
C SER A 170 11.95 -2.92 11.74
N GLY A 171 10.86 -2.24 12.11
CA GLY A 171 10.04 -1.49 11.17
C GLY A 171 9.40 -2.39 10.11
N ALA A 172 9.31 -3.70 10.27
CA ALA A 172 8.81 -4.58 9.23
C ALA A 172 7.99 -5.75 9.75
N PHE A 173 7.01 -6.18 8.97
CA PHE A 173 6.37 -7.48 9.14
C PHE A 173 6.08 -8.12 7.78
N ASN A 174 6.12 -9.44 7.75
CA ASN A 174 5.78 -10.25 6.59
C ASN A 174 4.72 -11.27 7.01
N LEU A 175 3.63 -11.35 6.26
CA LEU A 175 2.55 -12.30 6.52
C LEU A 175 2.87 -13.63 5.87
N ARG A 176 2.79 -14.70 6.66
CA ARG A 176 3.15 -16.05 6.27
C ARG A 176 1.89 -16.89 6.10
N SER A 177 1.26 -16.79 4.93
CA SER A 177 -0.01 -17.50 4.66
C SER A 177 0.06 -19.02 4.85
N ILE A 178 1.24 -19.63 4.69
CA ILE A 178 1.45 -21.08 4.92
C ILE A 178 1.59 -21.44 6.41
N GLU A 179 1.88 -20.45 7.25
CA GLU A 179 2.01 -20.56 8.70
C GLU A 179 0.80 -19.85 9.37
N THR A 180 -0.34 -19.81 8.67
CA THR A 180 -1.61 -19.27 9.16
C THR A 180 -2.58 -20.41 9.43
N ASP A 181 -3.00 -20.56 10.68
CA ASP A 181 -3.91 -21.61 11.13
C ASP A 181 -5.27 -21.03 11.50
N VAL A 182 -6.35 -21.56 10.91
CA VAL A 182 -7.71 -21.07 11.13
C VAL A 182 -8.47 -22.04 12.03
N TYR A 183 -8.88 -21.56 13.20
CA TYR A 183 -9.67 -22.30 14.18
C TYR A 183 -11.14 -21.89 14.15
N SER A 184 -11.96 -22.50 15.03
CA SER A 184 -13.40 -22.22 15.11
C SER A 184 -13.70 -20.84 15.69
N THR A 185 -12.88 -20.35 16.63
CA THR A 185 -13.11 -19.10 17.35
C THR A 185 -12.01 -18.08 17.19
N TRP A 186 -10.91 -18.41 16.51
CA TRP A 186 -9.78 -17.51 16.28
C TRP A 186 -8.98 -17.93 15.05
N ILE A 187 -8.04 -17.08 14.64
CA ILE A 187 -7.05 -17.35 13.59
C ILE A 187 -5.67 -16.99 14.11
N ASP A 188 -4.71 -17.89 13.93
CA ASP A 188 -3.28 -17.65 14.12
C ASP A 188 -2.68 -17.17 12.81
N VAL A 189 -2.05 -16.00 12.79
CA VAL A 189 -1.31 -15.51 11.65
C VAL A 189 0.18 -15.59 11.98
N GLY A 190 0.89 -16.47 11.29
CA GLY A 190 2.35 -16.46 11.26
C GLY A 190 2.87 -15.14 10.69
N VAL A 191 3.66 -14.43 11.50
CA VAL A 191 4.29 -13.16 11.11
C VAL A 191 5.81 -13.29 11.25
N SER A 192 6.52 -12.81 10.23
CA SER A 192 7.97 -12.59 10.33
C SER A 192 8.27 -11.10 10.48
N THR A 193 8.77 -10.68 11.64
CA THR A 193 9.22 -9.32 11.91
C THR A 193 10.68 -9.10 11.56
N ARG A 194 11.30 -10.00 10.81
CA ARG A 194 12.69 -9.87 10.37
C ARG A 194 12.79 -8.91 9.18
N PRO A 195 13.78 -8.00 9.15
CA PRO A 195 13.90 -6.99 8.08
C PRO A 195 14.40 -7.57 6.76
N GLU A 196 14.97 -8.78 6.75
CA GLU A 196 15.49 -9.41 5.55
C GLU A 196 14.37 -9.77 4.57
N PRO A 197 14.52 -9.41 3.28
CA PRO A 197 13.57 -9.80 2.27
C PRO A 197 13.61 -11.32 2.05
N GLY A 198 12.44 -11.93 1.85
CA GLY A 198 12.33 -13.33 1.44
C GLY A 198 11.39 -14.14 2.31
N LEU A 199 11.37 -15.45 2.06
CA LEU A 199 10.48 -16.39 2.74
C LEU A 199 11.03 -16.80 4.12
N GLN A 200 11.33 -15.83 4.99
CA GLN A 200 11.73 -16.12 6.37
C GLN A 200 10.56 -16.80 7.11
N PRO A 201 10.83 -17.82 7.94
CA PRO A 201 9.81 -18.38 8.81
C PRO A 201 9.18 -17.29 9.71
N ALA A 202 7.94 -17.52 10.12
CA ALA A 202 7.34 -16.71 11.16
C ALA A 202 8.21 -16.82 12.43
N ASN A 203 8.44 -15.68 13.07
CA ASN A 203 9.09 -15.61 14.38
C ASN A 203 8.14 -15.06 15.45
N GLN A 204 6.89 -14.79 15.07
CA GLN A 204 5.85 -14.27 15.93
C GLN A 204 4.48 -14.77 15.46
N SER A 205 3.57 -14.93 16.41
CA SER A 205 2.16 -15.21 16.17
C SER A 205 1.35 -13.94 16.42
N VAL A 206 0.42 -13.66 15.52
CA VAL A 206 -0.61 -12.64 15.68
C VAL A 206 -1.97 -13.31 15.61
N ILE A 207 -2.73 -13.23 16.69
CA ILE A 207 -4.03 -13.89 16.82
C ILE A 207 -5.15 -12.87 16.66
N PHE A 208 -6.16 -13.19 15.85
CA PHE A 208 -7.44 -12.49 15.86
C PHE A 208 -8.52 -13.40 16.45
N ASP A 209 -9.13 -12.97 17.55
CA ASP A 209 -10.23 -13.67 18.23
C ASP A 209 -11.58 -13.22 17.67
N PHE A 210 -12.35 -14.16 17.13
CA PHE A 210 -13.65 -13.89 16.50
C PHE A 210 -14.75 -13.54 17.53
N ILE A 211 -14.62 -14.00 18.78
CA ILE A 211 -15.63 -13.79 19.82
C ILE A 211 -15.54 -12.37 20.37
N SER A 212 -14.34 -11.93 20.73
CA SER A 212 -14.09 -10.59 21.26
C SER A 212 -13.91 -9.54 20.16
N GLY A 213 -13.53 -9.94 18.95
CA GLY A 213 -13.15 -9.03 17.88
C GLY A 213 -11.85 -8.30 18.19
N THR A 214 -10.91 -8.93 18.91
CA THR A 214 -9.65 -8.31 19.34
C THR A 214 -8.43 -8.98 18.73
N TRP A 215 -7.35 -8.20 18.63
CA TRP A 215 -6.05 -8.64 18.14
C TRP A 215 -5.10 -8.89 19.31
N HIS A 216 -4.31 -9.96 19.23
CA HIS A 216 -3.34 -10.37 20.23
C HIS A 216 -2.00 -10.65 19.57
N GLY A 217 -0.91 -10.31 20.26
CA GLY A 217 0.45 -10.56 19.82
C GLY A 217 1.36 -10.70 21.03
N ASP A 218 2.43 -11.45 20.87
CA ASP A 218 3.41 -11.70 21.93
C ASP A 218 4.55 -10.67 21.81
N PHE A 219 4.32 -9.46 22.31
CA PHE A 219 5.27 -8.34 22.30
C PHE A 219 5.19 -7.49 23.57
#